data_AF-X1UQI9-F1
#
_entry.id   AF-X1UQI9-F1
#
_cell.length_a   1.000
_cell.length_b   1.000
_cell.length_c   1.000
_cell.angle_alpha   90.00
_cell.angle_beta   90.00
_cell.angle_gamma   90.00
#
_symmetry.space_group_name_H-M   'P 1'
#
loop_
_entity.id
_entity.type
_entity.pdbx_description
1 polymer ?
#
loop_
_entity_poly.entity_id
_entity_poly.type
_entity_poly.pdbx_seq_one_letter_code
_entity_poly.pdbx_strand_id
1 'polypeptide(L)'
;MKGTYDEAFDLSIEATREFGWYNRNTAFNPYMVEGKKTVALEIIEQMDFEVPDYLFVPVGDGCIISGVAKAYKDMLSLGLIDYLPKLVAVQA
;
A
#
# COMPACT_ATOMS: atom_id res chain seq x y z
N MET A 1 -15.81 -24.34 5.20
CA MET A 1 -16.19 -24.35 3.77
C MET A 1 -15.39 -25.43 3.06
N LYS A 2 -15.98 -26.16 2.12
CA LYS A 2 -15.26 -26.94 1.10
C LYS A 2 -15.54 -26.26 -0.24
N GLY A 3 -14.55 -25.63 -0.85
CA GLY A 3 -14.69 -24.78 -2.04
C GLY A 3 -13.33 -24.24 -2.50
N THR A 4 -13.34 -23.44 -3.55
CA THR A 4 -12.18 -22.73 -4.12
C THR A 4 -11.80 -21.49 -3.30
N TYR A 5 -10.64 -20.90 -3.60
CA TYR A 5 -10.21 -19.65 -2.98
C TYR A 5 -11.17 -18.49 -3.31
N ASP A 6 -11.62 -18.39 -4.56
CA ASP A 6 -12.49 -17.30 -5.01
C ASP A 6 -13.84 -17.34 -4.29
N GLU A 7 -14.42 -18.54 -4.15
CA GLU A 7 -15.65 -18.71 -3.38
C GLU A 7 -15.43 -18.34 -1.89
N ALA A 8 -14.25 -18.65 -1.34
CA ALA A 8 -13.93 -18.28 0.05
C ALA A 8 -13.78 -16.76 0.21
N PHE A 9 -13.20 -16.09 -0.79
CA PHE A 9 -13.10 -14.64 -0.84
C PHE A 9 -14.48 -13.98 -0.93
N ASP A 10 -15.35 -14.44 -1.82
CA ASP A 10 -16.71 -13.93 -1.97
C ASP A 10 -17.52 -14.11 -0.68
N LEU A 11 -17.47 -15.31 -0.09
CA LEU A 11 -18.14 -15.59 1.18
C LEU A 11 -17.63 -14.68 2.31
N SER A 12 -16.32 -14.35 2.31
CA SER A 12 -15.78 -13.41 3.30
C SER A 12 -16.34 -12.00 3.14
N ILE A 13 -16.60 -11.55 1.91
CA ILE A 13 -17.24 -10.25 1.63
C ILE A 13 -18.70 -10.29 2.07
N GLU A 14 -19.44 -11.34 1.73
CA GLU A 14 -20.84 -11.51 2.14
C GLU A 14 -20.98 -11.50 3.66
N ALA A 15 -20.15 -12.26 4.37
CA ALA A 15 -20.13 -12.28 5.84
C ALA A 15 -19.86 -10.88 6.44
N THR A 16 -18.94 -10.10 5.84
CA THR A 16 -18.69 -8.73 6.34
C THR A 16 -19.91 -7.82 6.22
N ARG A 17 -20.72 -8.00 5.18
CA ARG A 17 -21.97 -7.25 4.98
C ARG A 17 -23.09 -7.73 5.90
N GLU A 18 -23.24 -9.04 6.06
CA GLU A 18 -24.31 -9.65 6.88
C GLU A 18 -24.12 -9.36 8.37
N PHE A 19 -22.90 -9.55 8.87
CA PHE A 19 -22.62 -9.44 10.31
C PHE A 19 -22.06 -8.07 10.73
N GLY A 20 -21.89 -7.14 9.79
CA GLY A 20 -21.30 -5.82 10.05
C GLY A 20 -19.82 -5.89 10.46
N TRP A 21 -19.11 -6.94 10.06
CA TRP A 21 -17.69 -7.12 10.39
C TRP A 21 -16.80 -6.25 9.52
N TYR A 22 -15.63 -5.93 10.09
CA TYR A 22 -14.59 -5.24 9.36
C TYR A 22 -13.94 -6.13 8.29
N ASN A 23 -13.95 -5.68 7.04
CA ASN A 23 -13.34 -6.43 5.94
C ASN A 23 -11.83 -6.17 5.87
N ARG A 24 -11.03 -7.22 6.12
CA ARG A 24 -9.57 -7.14 6.10
C ARG A 24 -8.96 -7.53 4.75
N ASN A 25 -9.75 -7.94 3.77
CA ASN A 25 -9.22 -8.41 2.49
C ASN A 25 -8.27 -7.39 1.86
N THR A 26 -7.19 -7.92 1.29
CA THR A 26 -6.20 -7.14 0.54
C THR A 26 -6.90 -6.42 -0.61
N ALA A 27 -6.45 -5.19 -0.91
CA ALA A 27 -7.06 -4.27 -1.87
C ALA A 27 -8.50 -3.80 -1.56
N PHE A 28 -9.20 -4.39 -0.59
CA PHE A 28 -10.50 -3.92 -0.11
C PHE A 28 -10.36 -2.93 1.06
N ASN A 29 -9.44 -3.20 1.98
CA ASN A 29 -9.19 -2.38 3.16
C ASN A 29 -8.36 -1.12 2.82
N PRO A 30 -8.93 0.11 2.93
CA PRO A 30 -8.21 1.34 2.61
C PRO A 30 -7.09 1.67 3.61
N TYR A 31 -7.22 1.28 4.88
CA TYR A 31 -6.21 1.51 5.90
C TYR A 31 -4.92 0.73 5.65
N MET A 32 -4.98 -0.31 4.80
CA MET A 32 -3.79 -1.04 4.41
C MET A 32 -2.81 -0.16 3.64
N VAL A 33 -3.30 0.78 2.82
CA VAL A 33 -2.45 1.75 2.11
C VAL A 33 -1.79 2.71 3.10
N GLU A 34 -2.54 3.23 4.08
CA GLU A 34 -2.01 4.11 5.11
C GLU A 34 -0.96 3.41 5.99
N GLY A 35 -1.19 2.16 6.38
CA GLY A 35 -0.20 1.39 7.11
C GLY A 35 1.05 1.09 6.27
N LYS A 36 0.88 0.70 5.00
CA LYS A 36 2.01 0.39 4.11
C LYS A 36 2.82 1.63 3.72
N LYS A 37 2.26 2.84 3.80
CA LYS A 37 2.99 4.08 3.48
C LYS A 37 4.11 4.39 4.47
N THR A 38 4.04 3.88 5.71
CA THR A 38 5.02 4.23 6.76
C THR A 38 6.44 3.83 6.38
N VAL A 39 6.62 2.74 5.61
CA VAL A 39 7.94 2.35 5.11
C VAL A 39 8.60 3.47 4.29
N ALA A 40 7.82 4.21 3.50
CA ALA A 40 8.35 5.33 2.72
C ALA A 40 8.58 6.58 3.58
N LEU A 41 7.80 6.78 4.64
CA LEU A 41 8.07 7.85 5.61
C LEU A 41 9.38 7.59 6.37
N GLU A 42 9.61 6.35 6.78
CA GLU A 42 10.86 5.91 7.41
C GLU A 42 12.05 6.08 6.46
N ILE A 43 11.92 5.70 5.18
CA ILE A 43 12.97 5.93 4.17
C ILE A 43 13.30 7.43 4.05
N ILE A 44 12.29 8.29 3.94
CA ILE A 44 12.49 9.73 3.80
C ILE A 44 13.20 10.30 5.04
N GLU A 45 12.77 9.91 6.23
CA GLU A 45 13.41 10.31 7.49
C GLU A 45 14.86 9.84 7.56
N GLN A 46 15.13 8.57 7.24
CA GLN A 46 16.47 7.97 7.30
C GLN A 46 17.43 8.50 6.23
N MET A 47 16.91 9.14 5.19
CA MET A 47 17.69 9.81 4.16
C MET A 47 17.84 11.31 4.41
N ASP A 48 17.53 11.80 5.63
CA ASP A 48 17.58 13.22 5.96
C ASP A 48 16.75 14.09 5.00
N PHE A 49 15.59 13.56 4.56
CA PHE A 49 14.68 14.19 3.60
C PHE A 49 15.24 14.34 2.17
N GLU A 50 16.42 13.78 1.87
CA GLU A 50 16.94 13.66 0.51
C GLU A 50 16.21 12.54 -0.24
N VAL A 51 15.61 12.87 -1.39
CA VAL A 51 14.81 11.92 -2.19
C VAL A 51 15.74 11.08 -3.07
N PRO A 52 15.60 9.74 -3.12
CA PRO A 52 16.35 8.93 -4.07
C PRO A 52 15.80 9.11 -5.51
N ASP A 53 16.66 8.98 -6.52
CA ASP A 53 16.20 9.01 -7.92
C ASP A 53 15.24 7.85 -8.25
N TYR A 54 15.49 6.67 -7.65
CA TYR A 54 14.75 5.43 -7.91
C TYR A 54 14.43 4.68 -6.62
N LEU A 55 13.23 4.10 -6.56
CA LEU A 55 12.83 3.13 -5.55
C LEU A 55 12.31 1.86 -6.22
N PHE A 56 12.97 0.75 -5.94
CA PHE A 56 12.56 -0.57 -6.41
C PHE A 56 11.68 -1.22 -5.37
N VAL A 57 10.44 -1.54 -5.75
CA VAL A 57 9.45 -2.13 -4.84
C VAL A 57 9.01 -3.48 -5.42
N PRO A 58 9.14 -4.60 -4.67
CA PRO A 58 8.56 -5.86 -5.10
C PRO A 58 7.04 -5.76 -5.12
N VAL A 59 6.41 -6.24 -6.19
CA VAL A 59 4.96 -6.12 -6.42
C VAL A 59 4.34 -7.50 -6.58
N GLY A 60 3.30 -7.77 -5.79
CA GLY A 60 2.33 -8.84 -6.02
C GLY A 60 0.93 -8.22 -6.22
N ASP A 61 0.28 -7.83 -5.12
CA ASP A 61 -1.05 -7.20 -5.13
C ASP A 61 -1.06 -5.68 -5.38
N GLY A 62 0.10 -5.05 -5.52
CA GLY A 62 0.24 -3.60 -5.74
C GLY A 62 0.07 -2.71 -4.49
N CYS A 63 -0.40 -3.22 -3.36
CA CYS A 63 -0.72 -2.39 -2.19
C CYS A 63 0.51 -1.72 -1.55
N ILE A 64 1.67 -2.37 -1.57
CA ILE A 64 2.92 -1.80 -1.01
C ILE A 64 3.36 -0.61 -1.85
N ILE A 65 3.49 -0.79 -3.17
CA ILE A 65 3.92 0.28 -4.07
C ILE A 65 2.93 1.45 -4.09
N SER A 66 1.62 1.19 -3.93
CA SER A 66 0.62 2.25 -3.75
C SER A 66 0.82 3.04 -2.44
N GLY A 67 1.12 2.37 -1.34
CA GLY A 67 1.46 3.02 -0.07
C GLY A 67 2.71 3.90 -0.18
N VAL A 68 3.78 3.36 -0.78
CA VAL A 68 5.02 4.12 -1.05
C VAL A 68 4.73 5.35 -1.90
N ALA A 69 4.01 5.18 -3.01
CA ALA A 69 3.63 6.30 -3.88
C ALA A 69 2.83 7.38 -3.15
N LYS A 70 1.92 6.98 -2.26
CA LYS A 70 1.14 7.90 -1.46
C LYS A 70 2.00 8.69 -0.48
N ALA A 71 2.90 8.05 0.27
CA ALA A 71 3.79 8.73 1.21
C ALA A 71 4.61 9.83 0.53
N TYR A 72 5.27 9.52 -0.59
CA TYR A 72 6.05 10.53 -1.32
C TYR A 72 5.19 11.68 -1.84
N LYS A 73 3.96 11.41 -2.32
CA LYS A 73 3.01 12.47 -2.71
C LYS A 73 2.56 13.31 -1.52
N ASP A 74 2.28 12.70 -0.38
CA ASP A 74 1.91 13.40 0.86
C ASP A 74 3.07 14.33 1.29
N MET A 75 4.31 13.83 1.32
CA MET A 75 5.50 14.59 1.73
C MET A 75 5.84 15.74 0.78
N LEU A 76 5.70 15.54 -0.54
CA LEU A 76 5.84 16.61 -1.52
C LEU A 76 4.77 17.69 -1.32
N SER A 77 3.52 17.28 -1.07
CA SER A 77 2.41 18.22 -0.86
C SER A 77 2.57 19.04 0.42
N LEU A 78 3.27 18.48 1.42
CA LEU A 78 3.64 19.18 2.66
C LEU A 78 4.87 20.09 2.51
N GLY A 79 5.57 20.05 1.36
CA GLY A 79 6.80 20.82 1.14
C GLY A 79 8.00 20.29 1.94
N LEU A 80 7.96 19.02 2.34
CA LEU A 80 9.06 18.37 3.10
C LEU A 80 10.11 17.73 2.18
N ILE A 81 9.79 17.57 0.90
CA ILE A 81 10.70 17.09 -0.15
C ILE A 81 10.45 17.89 -1.44
N ASP A 82 11.43 17.95 -2.33
CA ASP A 82 11.38 18.81 -3.53
C ASP A 82 10.87 18.11 -4.80
N TYR A 83 10.93 16.77 -4.86
CA TYR A 83 10.53 15.99 -6.03
C TYR A 83 10.09 14.57 -5.67
N LEU A 84 9.51 13.87 -6.65
CA LEU A 84 9.12 12.46 -6.49
C LEU A 84 10.20 11.52 -7.05
N PRO A 85 10.48 10.41 -6.35
CA PRO A 85 11.34 9.35 -6.88
C PRO A 85 10.64 8.62 -8.04
N LYS A 86 11.42 8.01 -8.93
CA LYS A 86 10.87 7.05 -9.91
C LYS A 86 10.63 5.71 -9.22
N LEU A 87 9.36 5.32 -9.10
CA LEU A 87 9.00 4.01 -8.57
C LEU A 87 9.11 2.93 -9.64
N VAL A 88 9.86 1.88 -9.34
CA VAL A 88 10.05 0.72 -10.21
C VAL A 88 9.40 -0.50 -9.57
N ALA A 89 8.34 -1.00 -10.19
CA ALA A 89 7.69 -2.24 -9.81
C ALA A 89 8.53 -3.44 -10.24
N VAL A 90 8.83 -4.35 -9.31
CA VAL A 90 9.57 -5.60 -9.58
C VAL A 90 8.64 -6.78 -9.32
N GLN A 91 8.30 -7.52 -10.37
CA GLN A 91 7.45 -8.71 -10.30
C GLN A 91 8.23 -9.93 -10.83
N ALA A 92 7.96 -11.11 -10.28
CA ALA A 92 8.51 -12.38 -10.78
C ALA A 92 7.90 -12.81 -12.12
#